data_AF-A0A3S9VT51-F1
#
_entry.id   AF-A0A3S9VT51-F1
#
_cell.length_a   1.000
_cell.length_b   1.000
_cell.length_c   1.000
_cell.angle_alpha   90.00
_cell.angle_beta   90.00
_cell.angle_gamma   90.00
#
_symmetry.space_group_name_H-M   'P 1'
#
loop_
_entity.id
_entity.type
_entity.pdbx_description
1 polymer ?
#
loop_
_entity_poly.entity_id
_entity_poly.type
_entity_poly.pdbx_seq_one_letter_code
_entity_poly.pdbx_strand_id
1 'polypeptide(L)'
;MKKIVFLLLALTLLAGCNKETESTSDLAPVGGVISLRTQSELKDNSMTGVTQKLSVTSGITSEFPTPTSTSNVSLNLKLDPSMQFDTQTSSTTCDVRFIIEISGQDENGDRGRLLEKKVQSYKPASNGQYPINLELADGKYYITVWMDYVDENSVEDKYYETNSLSSISVNTPYVGNDDFKEVYVAQQVIEVSGAATLDMTLKQPMGKFEFITTDIEKFLGEQADDFDLSTLKVHVAYSDFLPTEFNAYTNKPSDASAGISFNCSMTRLANGKARLASDYVFVTGSESSVQVVLSIYNNEGELLNSKHFDAVPIQQGQLTTISGAFLTHNSDFGIAINPNLDGEFNIQIPDDELLVYTFEAWTCDANPRRVMHKTTTGTLSAAAIEITLVPGDYYFLFWADYGKGEYTTEDLRQVLDNRHNSNIGQGNSSMPVFESVRDAFAAVERVTWKGGESAVTLRRPMAKLNIKNTEPFTTADKAVSVTYRNVPTRYDVLTGLTSEPVQEITYSFPATAAGSAMVGEDFLFVPTQDATPVGLVITVGGVTRELGVLPLQSNYRTVVTARFED
;
A
#
# COMPACT_ATOMS: atom_id res chain seq x y z
N MET A 1 -23.56 57.05 -54.22
CA MET A 1 -23.11 58.34 -53.65
C MET A 1 -21.67 58.19 -53.16
N LYS A 2 -20.87 59.27 -53.09
CA LYS A 2 -19.44 59.24 -52.67
C LYS A 2 -19.24 59.93 -51.31
N LYS A 3 -18.40 59.35 -50.45
CA LYS A 3 -17.51 59.92 -49.39
C LYS A 3 -16.87 58.71 -48.67
N ILE A 4 -15.58 58.36 -48.72
CA ILE A 4 -14.26 59.04 -48.92
C ILE A 4 -13.67 59.62 -47.61
N VAL A 5 -12.33 59.57 -47.51
CA VAL A 5 -11.40 59.86 -46.37
C VAL A 5 -11.27 58.66 -45.43
N PHE A 6 -10.08 58.10 -45.12
CA PHE A 6 -8.74 57.98 -45.77
C PHE A 6 -8.04 56.75 -45.09
N LEU A 7 -6.76 56.34 -45.19
CA LEU A 7 -5.42 56.71 -45.74
C LEU A 7 -4.75 55.34 -46.09
N LEU A 8 -3.61 55.05 -46.75
CA LEU A 8 -2.29 55.65 -47.08
C LEU A 8 -1.31 55.78 -45.88
N LEU A 9 -0.02 55.41 -45.94
CA LEU A 9 0.78 54.63 -46.92
C LEU A 9 2.13 54.20 -46.26
N ALA A 10 2.90 53.29 -46.89
CA ALA A 10 4.38 53.16 -46.81
C ALA A 10 4.98 52.43 -45.55
N LEU A 11 6.09 51.68 -45.61
CA LEU A 11 6.89 51.13 -46.74
C LEU A 11 7.78 49.93 -46.27
N THR A 12 8.13 49.02 -47.20
CA THR A 12 9.40 48.22 -47.38
C THR A 12 10.45 48.07 -46.24
N LEU A 13 11.27 47.00 -46.10
CA LEU A 13 11.68 45.82 -46.92
C LEU A 13 11.62 44.52 -46.04
N LEU A 14 12.13 43.30 -46.32
CA LEU A 14 13.12 42.74 -47.29
C LEU A 14 13.01 41.19 -47.36
N ALA A 15 13.27 40.59 -48.52
CA ALA A 15 13.37 39.12 -48.78
C ALA A 15 12.08 38.29 -48.52
N GLY A 16 11.90 37.07 -49.05
CA GLY A 16 12.70 36.28 -50.01
C GLY A 16 11.86 35.09 -50.52
N CYS A 17 12.24 34.47 -51.64
CA CYS A 17 11.41 33.44 -52.31
C CYS A 17 11.27 32.11 -51.57
N ASN A 18 10.33 31.29 -52.08
CA ASN A 18 10.04 29.89 -51.76
C ASN A 18 9.31 29.64 -50.43
N LYS A 19 7.99 29.41 -50.53
CA LYS A 19 7.39 28.27 -49.83
C LYS A 19 7.44 27.08 -50.77
N GLU A 20 8.34 26.16 -50.46
CA GLU A 20 8.37 24.84 -51.06
C GLU A 20 7.09 24.09 -50.67
N THR A 21 6.69 23.11 -51.48
CA THR A 21 5.82 22.05 -51.00
C THR A 21 6.64 21.23 -50.00
N GLU A 22 6.43 21.45 -48.71
CA GLU A 22 6.91 20.51 -47.68
C GLU A 22 6.31 19.15 -48.01
N SER A 23 7.16 18.22 -48.45
CA SER A 23 6.80 16.81 -48.40
C SER A 23 6.56 16.47 -46.95
N THR A 24 5.38 15.93 -46.63
CA THR A 24 5.26 15.02 -45.49
C THR A 24 6.34 13.97 -45.70
N SER A 25 7.35 13.94 -44.83
CA SER A 25 8.35 12.90 -44.88
C SER A 25 7.64 11.57 -44.68
N ASP A 26 7.93 10.59 -45.53
CA ASP A 26 7.50 9.21 -45.32
C ASP A 26 8.26 8.64 -44.12
N LEU A 27 7.83 9.05 -42.92
CA LEU A 27 8.35 8.59 -41.65
C LEU A 27 7.99 7.11 -41.50
N ALA A 28 8.94 6.25 -41.86
CA ALA A 28 8.81 4.81 -41.73
C ALA A 28 8.38 4.45 -40.29
N PRO A 29 7.44 3.51 -40.11
CA PRO A 29 7.07 3.03 -38.79
C PRO A 29 8.28 2.51 -38.01
N VAL A 30 8.40 2.95 -36.76
CA VAL A 30 9.50 2.59 -35.85
C VAL A 30 8.99 1.67 -34.74
N GLY A 31 9.77 0.61 -34.50
CA GLY A 31 9.48 -0.42 -33.51
C GLY A 31 9.85 -0.01 -32.09
N GLY A 32 9.30 -0.74 -31.12
CA GLY A 32 9.62 -0.59 -29.71
C GLY A 32 8.89 -1.58 -28.83
N VAL A 33 9.24 -1.62 -27.54
CA VAL A 33 8.69 -2.55 -26.55
C VAL A 33 8.06 -1.76 -25.42
N ILE A 34 6.80 -2.05 -25.09
CA ILE A 34 6.15 -1.54 -23.89
C ILE A 34 6.12 -2.65 -22.84
N SER A 35 6.85 -2.44 -21.75
CA SER A 35 6.82 -3.30 -20.56
C SER A 35 5.67 -2.88 -19.66
N LEU A 36 4.85 -3.85 -19.25
CA LEU A 36 3.64 -3.65 -18.47
C LEU A 36 3.74 -4.38 -17.13
N ARG A 37 3.22 -3.72 -16.09
CA ARG A 37 2.98 -4.31 -14.77
C ARG A 37 1.67 -3.77 -14.20
N THR A 38 1.01 -4.56 -13.37
CA THR A 38 -0.21 -4.16 -12.64
C THR A 38 0.13 -3.79 -11.20
N GLN A 39 -0.66 -2.92 -10.58
CA GLN A 39 -0.60 -2.72 -9.13
C GLN A 39 -1.41 -3.82 -8.42
N SER A 40 -0.72 -4.80 -7.83
CA SER A 40 -1.33 -5.86 -7.00
C SER A 40 -2.12 -5.29 -5.81
N GLU A 41 -1.61 -4.25 -5.16
CA GLU A 41 -2.15 -3.64 -3.93
C GLU A 41 -3.46 -2.84 -4.13
N LEU A 42 -4.31 -2.90 -3.10
CA LEU A 42 -5.55 -2.12 -2.95
C LEU A 42 -5.40 -1.18 -1.78
N LYS A 43 -5.81 0.08 -1.94
CA LYS A 43 -5.79 1.05 -0.85
C LYS A 43 -7.01 0.88 0.04
N ASP A 44 -6.85 1.14 1.34
CA ASP A 44 -7.98 1.27 2.27
C ASP A 44 -8.43 2.73 2.41
N ASN A 45 -9.74 2.94 2.53
CA ASN A 45 -10.34 4.26 2.69
C ASN A 45 -10.88 4.46 4.12
N SER A 46 -10.18 5.28 4.91
CA SER A 46 -10.74 5.92 6.09
C SER A 46 -10.88 7.43 5.85
N MET A 47 -12.12 7.90 5.76
CA MET A 47 -12.45 9.28 5.42
C MET A 47 -12.10 10.24 6.56
N THR A 48 -11.07 11.07 6.38
CA THR A 48 -10.80 12.24 7.23
C THR A 48 -11.04 13.55 6.45
N GLY A 49 -11.34 14.63 7.18
CA GLY A 49 -12.06 15.80 6.65
C GLY A 49 -11.30 16.70 5.68
N VAL A 50 -12.06 17.41 4.84
CA VAL A 50 -11.55 18.34 3.82
C VAL A 50 -11.01 19.63 4.44
N THR A 51 -9.74 19.94 4.20
CA THR A 51 -9.14 21.25 4.50
C THR A 51 -9.55 22.28 3.45
N GLN A 52 -10.42 23.23 3.80
CA GLN A 52 -10.75 24.36 2.93
C GLN A 52 -9.89 25.59 3.26
N LYS A 53 -9.28 26.17 2.21
CA LYS A 53 -8.29 27.26 2.32
C LYS A 53 -8.96 28.63 2.46
N LEU A 54 -8.65 29.36 3.53
CA LEU A 54 -9.07 30.76 3.71
C LEU A 54 -7.85 31.66 3.90
N SER A 55 -7.84 32.84 3.26
CA SER A 55 -6.67 33.73 3.17
C SER A 55 -6.98 35.12 3.71
N VAL A 56 -6.22 35.63 4.68
CA VAL A 56 -6.23 37.06 5.08
C VAL A 56 -4.81 37.58 5.38
N THR A 57 -4.60 38.82 4.96
CA THR A 57 -3.47 39.77 4.98
C THR A 57 -2.52 39.82 6.21
N SER A 58 -1.28 40.26 5.94
CA SER A 58 -0.12 40.51 6.83
C SER A 58 -0.26 41.57 7.94
N GLY A 59 0.52 41.46 9.04
CA GLY A 59 0.42 42.39 10.19
C GLY A 59 1.57 42.58 11.21
N ILE A 60 2.84 42.26 10.91
CA ILE A 60 4.10 42.79 11.55
C ILE A 60 4.32 42.66 13.11
N THR A 61 5.46 42.05 13.50
CA THR A 61 6.20 42.10 14.80
C THR A 61 5.58 41.61 16.12
N SER A 62 6.33 40.73 16.80
CA SER A 62 6.60 40.84 18.25
C SER A 62 8.01 40.34 18.56
N GLU A 63 8.76 41.04 19.42
CA GLU A 63 9.89 40.42 20.12
C GLU A 63 9.34 39.42 21.16
N PHE A 64 10.05 38.32 21.43
CA PHE A 64 9.64 37.36 22.46
C PHE A 64 10.19 37.75 23.84
N PRO A 65 9.34 37.96 24.86
CA PRO A 65 9.79 38.12 26.24
C PRO A 65 10.25 36.77 26.81
N THR A 66 11.30 36.78 27.64
CA THR A 66 11.70 35.58 28.40
C THR A 66 10.62 35.25 29.44
N PRO A 67 9.92 34.10 29.35
CA PRO A 67 8.85 33.77 30.29
C PRO A 67 9.42 33.49 31.68
N THR A 68 8.74 34.01 32.71
CA THR A 68 9.24 33.99 34.10
C THR A 68 8.54 32.95 34.99
N SER A 69 7.73 32.07 34.40
CA SER A 69 7.03 30.97 35.06
C SER A 69 6.98 29.75 34.14
N THR A 70 7.37 28.59 34.66
CA THR A 70 7.13 27.29 34.05
C THR A 70 5.87 26.63 34.62
N SER A 71 5.22 25.84 33.77
CA SER A 71 4.00 25.08 34.02
C SER A 71 4.34 23.58 33.93
N ASN A 72 3.86 22.80 34.90
CA ASN A 72 4.02 21.34 34.88
C ASN A 72 3.12 20.73 33.82
N VAL A 73 3.72 20.07 32.82
CA VAL A 73 3.00 19.32 31.77
C VAL A 73 3.29 17.84 31.95
N SER A 74 2.24 17.04 32.20
CA SER A 74 2.36 15.59 32.38
C SER A 74 1.98 14.87 31.08
N LEU A 75 2.94 14.23 30.43
CA LEU A 75 2.73 13.38 29.26
C LEU A 75 2.29 11.99 29.73
N ASN A 76 1.09 11.57 29.34
CA ASN A 76 0.64 10.19 29.46
C ASN A 76 0.99 9.49 28.13
N LEU A 77 2.15 8.84 28.08
CA LEU A 77 2.55 8.08 26.91
C LEU A 77 1.86 6.71 26.93
N LYS A 78 1.23 6.32 25.82
CA LYS A 78 0.58 5.01 25.65
C LYS A 78 0.97 4.39 24.31
N LEU A 79 1.29 3.10 24.28
CA LEU A 79 1.45 2.37 23.01
C LEU A 79 0.09 2.08 22.34
N ASP A 80 0.03 2.16 21.02
CA ASP A 80 -1.16 1.74 20.26
C ASP A 80 -1.34 0.20 20.39
N PRO A 81 -2.47 -0.29 20.94
CA PRO A 81 -2.70 -1.73 21.12
C PRO A 81 -2.97 -2.48 19.82
N SER A 82 -3.18 -1.79 18.70
CA SER A 82 -3.36 -2.39 17.37
C SER A 82 -2.05 -2.58 16.59
N MET A 83 -0.91 -2.20 17.19
CA MET A 83 0.42 -2.20 16.54
C MET A 83 1.48 -2.81 17.48
N GLN A 84 1.16 -3.92 18.13
CA GLN A 84 2.05 -4.69 19.03
C GLN A 84 2.03 -6.15 18.60
N PHE A 85 3.17 -6.71 18.20
CA PHE A 85 3.25 -8.08 17.68
C PHE A 85 3.42 -9.15 18.77
N ASP A 86 4.31 -8.86 19.73
CA ASP A 86 4.67 -9.75 20.81
C ASP A 86 4.60 -8.96 22.12
N THR A 87 3.89 -9.47 23.12
CA THR A 87 3.72 -8.75 24.39
C THR A 87 4.99 -8.85 25.25
N GLN A 88 5.96 -7.98 24.97
CA GLN A 88 7.20 -7.72 25.74
C GLN A 88 6.96 -7.22 27.20
N THR A 89 5.69 -7.27 27.65
CA THR A 89 5.08 -6.62 28.82
C THR A 89 5.61 -7.00 30.21
N SER A 90 6.65 -7.82 30.28
CA SER A 90 7.28 -8.27 31.53
C SER A 90 8.74 -8.70 31.37
N SER A 91 9.46 -8.21 30.36
CA SER A 91 10.89 -8.52 30.21
C SER A 91 11.70 -7.93 31.37
N THR A 92 12.61 -8.71 31.94
CA THR A 92 13.55 -8.24 32.96
C THR A 92 14.87 -7.78 32.36
N THR A 93 15.28 -8.35 31.22
CA THR A 93 16.61 -8.17 30.61
C THR A 93 16.78 -6.91 29.78
N CYS A 94 15.72 -6.12 29.62
CA CYS A 94 15.73 -4.83 28.92
C CYS A 94 14.90 -3.79 29.68
N ASP A 95 15.12 -2.54 29.30
CA ASP A 95 14.28 -1.41 29.67
C ASP A 95 13.73 -0.78 28.37
N VAL A 96 12.55 -0.14 28.44
CA VAL A 96 12.09 0.76 27.38
C VAL A 96 12.65 2.16 27.64
N ARG A 97 13.22 2.79 26.63
CA ARG A 97 13.78 4.14 26.67
C ARG A 97 12.90 5.09 25.89
N PHE A 98 12.57 6.22 26.50
CA PHE A 98 11.87 7.33 25.87
C PHE A 98 12.83 8.49 25.64
N ILE A 99 12.85 8.98 24.40
CA ILE A 99 13.55 10.19 24.00
C ILE A 99 12.51 11.20 23.57
N ILE A 100 12.55 12.39 24.15
CA ILE A 100 11.56 13.45 23.96
C ILE A 100 12.31 14.69 23.50
N GLU A 101 11.94 15.21 22.33
CA GLU A 101 12.49 16.45 21.79
C GLU A 101 11.38 17.50 21.66
N ILE A 102 11.58 18.62 22.35
CA ILE A 102 10.63 19.73 22.46
C ILE A 102 11.17 20.89 21.64
N SER A 103 10.51 21.20 20.53
CA SER A 103 10.84 22.33 19.66
C SER A 103 9.84 23.47 19.88
N GLY A 104 10.28 24.72 19.81
CA GLY A 104 9.37 25.86 19.71
C GLY A 104 8.68 25.93 18.34
N GLN A 105 7.65 26.75 18.21
CA GLN A 105 7.05 27.13 16.92
C GLN A 105 7.79 28.33 16.30
N ASP A 106 7.91 28.39 14.97
CA ASP A 106 8.53 29.50 14.24
C ASP A 106 7.51 30.59 13.80
N GLU A 107 7.98 31.64 13.10
CA GLU A 107 7.13 32.75 12.62
C GLU A 107 6.08 32.33 11.57
N ASN A 108 6.27 31.20 10.89
CA ASN A 108 5.33 30.66 9.89
C ASN A 108 4.27 29.74 10.52
N GLY A 109 4.50 29.32 11.76
CA GLY A 109 3.71 28.30 12.45
C GLY A 109 4.29 26.88 12.33
N ASP A 110 5.49 26.72 11.76
CA ASP A 110 6.18 25.43 11.59
C ASP A 110 7.06 25.08 12.80
N ARG A 111 7.69 23.90 12.76
CA ARG A 111 8.63 23.44 13.80
C ARG A 111 9.91 24.29 13.76
N GLY A 112 10.07 25.13 14.76
CA GLY A 112 11.26 25.95 14.97
C GLY A 112 12.37 25.24 15.76
N ARG A 113 13.17 26.04 16.48
CA ARG A 113 14.36 25.59 17.22
C ARG A 113 14.03 24.54 18.30
N LEU A 114 14.88 23.52 18.42
CA LEU A 114 14.94 22.59 19.55
C LEU A 114 15.31 23.33 20.87
N LEU A 115 14.49 23.14 21.90
CA LEU A 115 14.60 23.82 23.20
C LEU A 115 15.08 22.87 24.31
N GLU A 116 14.50 21.66 24.39
CA GLU A 116 14.86 20.61 25.34
C GLU A 116 14.94 19.25 24.63
N LYS A 117 15.90 18.42 25.03
CA LYS A 117 15.93 16.97 24.75
C LYS A 117 16.01 16.24 26.08
N LYS A 118 15.08 15.32 26.32
CA LYS A 118 14.94 14.56 27.58
C LYS A 118 14.99 13.06 27.28
N VAL A 119 15.78 12.31 28.05
CA VAL A 119 15.91 10.86 27.94
C VAL A 119 15.60 10.22 29.30
N GLN A 120 14.74 9.20 29.32
CA GLN A 120 14.42 8.42 30.52
C GLN A 120 14.15 6.97 30.11
N SER A 121 14.51 6.00 30.94
CA SER A 121 14.18 4.59 30.77
C SER A 121 13.35 4.03 31.92
N TYR A 122 12.56 3.00 31.63
CA TYR A 122 11.66 2.32 32.56
C TYR A 122 11.65 0.81 32.26
N LYS A 123 11.31 -0.01 33.26
CA LYS A 123 10.93 -1.40 32.98
C LYS A 123 9.65 -1.46 32.13
N PRO A 124 9.52 -2.40 31.19
CA PRO A 124 8.31 -2.56 30.39
C PRO A 124 7.07 -2.70 31.26
N ALA A 125 6.13 -1.75 31.12
CA ALA A 125 4.89 -1.71 31.88
C ALA A 125 3.79 -2.53 31.18
N SER A 126 3.15 -3.44 31.91
CA SER A 126 2.16 -4.37 31.34
C SER A 126 0.84 -3.75 30.87
N ASN A 127 0.61 -2.47 31.17
CA ASN A 127 -0.48 -1.66 30.62
C ASN A 127 -0.05 -0.76 29.45
N GLY A 128 1.23 -0.77 29.08
CA GLY A 128 1.81 0.06 28.02
C GLY A 128 1.74 1.57 28.29
N GLN A 129 1.65 2.02 29.56
CA GLN A 129 1.50 3.43 29.92
C GLN A 129 2.67 3.96 30.77
N TYR A 130 3.19 5.14 30.40
CA TYR A 130 4.35 5.76 31.02
C TYR A 130 4.11 7.26 31.26
N PRO A 131 3.96 7.71 32.53
CA PRO A 131 3.76 9.11 32.86
C PRO A 131 5.11 9.86 32.95
N ILE A 132 5.28 10.91 32.14
CA ILE A 132 6.51 11.72 32.08
C ILE A 132 6.20 13.19 32.30
N ASN A 133 6.80 13.80 33.31
CA ASN A 133 6.62 15.23 33.60
C ASN A 133 7.66 16.10 32.88
N LEU A 134 7.20 17.21 32.31
CA LEU A 134 7.97 18.29 31.71
C LEU A 134 7.69 19.61 32.42
N GLU A 135 8.65 20.54 32.39
CA GLU A 135 8.48 21.92 32.89
C GLU A 135 8.54 22.88 31.71
N LEU A 136 7.39 23.20 31.11
CA LEU A 136 7.29 24.05 29.93
C LEU A 136 6.79 25.43 30.32
N ALA A 137 7.36 26.49 29.75
CA ALA A 137 6.77 27.83 29.89
C ALA A 137 5.44 27.91 29.11
N ASP A 138 4.67 28.98 29.33
CA ASP A 138 3.50 29.25 28.50
C ASP A 138 3.93 29.60 27.07
N GLY A 139 3.39 28.91 26.06
CA GLY A 139 3.88 28.95 24.69
C GLY A 139 3.42 27.77 23.81
N LYS A 140 3.85 27.76 22.55
CA LYS A 140 3.53 26.71 21.57
C LYS A 140 4.73 25.83 21.26
N TYR A 141 4.52 24.52 21.35
CA TYR A 141 5.58 23.52 21.26
C TYR A 141 5.20 22.36 20.34
N TYR A 142 6.17 21.92 19.55
CA TYR A 142 6.16 20.59 18.93
C TYR A 142 6.87 19.62 19.86
N ILE A 143 6.15 18.58 20.30
CA ILE A 143 6.72 17.46 21.05
C ILE A 143 6.84 16.28 20.10
N THR A 144 8.06 15.80 19.86
CA THR A 144 8.31 14.47 19.30
C THR A 144 8.72 13.54 20.44
N VAL A 145 8.15 12.33 20.43
CA VAL A 145 8.53 11.24 21.32
C VAL A 145 8.97 10.04 20.48
N TRP A 146 10.11 9.46 20.82
CA TRP A 146 10.61 8.19 20.34
C TRP A 146 10.70 7.21 21.51
N MET A 147 10.38 5.93 21.26
CA MET A 147 10.53 4.83 22.19
C MET A 147 11.25 3.68 21.51
N ASP A 148 12.30 3.16 22.14
CA ASP A 148 13.01 1.94 21.75
C ASP A 148 13.39 1.10 22.98
N TYR A 149 13.88 -0.13 22.76
CA TYR A 149 14.38 -0.99 23.84
C TYR A 149 15.90 -0.90 23.95
N VAL A 150 16.36 -0.83 25.20
CA VAL A 150 17.78 -0.79 25.58
C VAL A 150 18.07 -1.87 26.62
N ASP A 151 19.35 -2.10 26.92
CA ASP A 151 19.74 -3.04 27.97
C ASP A 151 19.26 -2.59 29.36
N GLU A 152 19.11 -3.55 30.27
CA GLU A 152 18.60 -3.30 31.62
C GLU A 152 19.35 -2.18 32.37
N ASN A 153 18.61 -1.20 32.92
CA ASN A 153 19.09 0.03 33.56
C ASN A 153 19.94 0.96 32.67
N SER A 154 19.86 0.83 31.34
CA SER A 154 20.58 1.68 30.39
C SER A 154 19.75 2.88 29.89
N VAL A 155 20.44 3.86 29.30
CA VAL A 155 19.88 4.88 28.40
C VAL A 155 20.66 5.01 27.09
N GLU A 156 21.69 4.18 26.89
CA GLU A 156 22.61 4.20 25.75
C GLU A 156 21.98 3.58 24.49
N ASP A 157 22.48 3.97 23.32
CA ASP A 157 22.00 3.49 22.01
C ASP A 157 22.33 2.00 21.78
N LYS A 158 21.29 1.18 21.54
CA LYS A 158 21.41 -0.28 21.34
C LYS A 158 21.23 -0.73 19.88
N TYR A 159 20.08 -0.45 19.29
CA TYR A 159 19.75 -0.80 17.89
C TYR A 159 19.77 0.41 16.95
N TYR A 160 19.72 1.64 17.50
CA TYR A 160 19.58 2.89 16.75
C TYR A 160 20.48 3.98 17.34
N GLU A 161 21.12 4.79 16.49
CA GLU A 161 21.82 6.01 16.88
C GLU A 161 20.80 7.15 17.00
N THR A 162 20.58 7.66 18.22
CA THR A 162 19.47 8.59 18.51
C THR A 162 19.93 10.03 18.74
N ASN A 163 21.07 10.41 18.14
CA ASN A 163 21.70 11.74 18.28
C ASN A 163 20.72 12.90 18.05
N SER A 164 19.81 12.80 17.07
CA SER A 164 18.69 13.73 16.85
C SER A 164 17.43 12.95 16.46
N LEU A 165 16.26 13.30 16.98
CA LEU A 165 15.01 12.68 16.51
C LEU A 165 14.58 13.17 15.10
N SER A 166 15.35 14.07 14.47
CA SER A 166 15.24 14.39 13.06
C SER A 166 15.97 13.42 12.13
N SER A 167 16.84 12.55 12.67
CA SER A 167 17.80 11.72 11.91
C SER A 167 18.28 10.58 12.83
N ILE A 168 17.56 9.46 12.80
CA ILE A 168 17.77 8.29 13.67
C ILE A 168 18.24 7.13 12.80
N SER A 169 19.50 6.72 12.94
CA SER A 169 20.13 5.70 12.09
C SER A 169 20.04 4.31 12.71
N VAL A 170 19.93 3.24 11.91
CA VAL A 170 20.11 1.86 12.40
C VAL A 170 21.59 1.60 12.66
N ASN A 171 21.92 0.99 13.82
CA ASN A 171 23.29 0.70 14.22
C ASN A 171 23.99 -0.28 13.26
N THR A 172 25.32 -0.17 13.19
CA THR A 172 26.18 -1.15 12.51
C THR A 172 27.11 -1.86 13.53
N PRO A 173 27.30 -3.19 13.46
CA PRO A 173 26.73 -4.14 12.49
C PRO A 173 25.20 -4.28 12.63
N TYR A 174 24.54 -4.48 11.50
CA TYR A 174 23.08 -4.57 11.44
C TYR A 174 22.57 -5.84 12.15
N VAL A 175 21.56 -5.68 13.00
CA VAL A 175 20.90 -6.78 13.72
C VAL A 175 19.52 -7.01 13.12
N GLY A 176 19.19 -8.28 12.88
CA GLY A 176 17.86 -8.77 12.54
C GLY A 176 17.56 -10.06 13.31
N ASN A 177 16.33 -10.56 13.24
CA ASN A 177 15.80 -11.67 14.06
C ASN A 177 15.97 -11.41 15.57
N ASP A 178 15.69 -10.19 16.01
CA ASP A 178 15.62 -9.78 17.42
C ASP A 178 14.30 -9.03 17.67
N ASP A 179 13.47 -9.57 18.56
CA ASP A 179 12.15 -9.03 18.86
C ASP A 179 12.20 -7.78 19.76
N PHE A 180 13.36 -7.37 20.26
CA PHE A 180 13.59 -6.08 20.94
C PHE A 180 13.95 -4.93 19.99
N LYS A 181 14.06 -5.17 18.69
CA LYS A 181 14.33 -4.12 17.68
C LYS A 181 13.11 -3.24 17.39
N GLU A 182 11.91 -3.55 17.91
CA GLU A 182 10.74 -2.69 17.71
C GLU A 182 10.88 -1.29 18.34
N VAL A 183 10.26 -0.31 17.70
CA VAL A 183 10.27 1.11 18.12
C VAL A 183 8.90 1.75 17.93
N TYR A 184 8.62 2.80 18.67
CA TYR A 184 7.34 3.53 18.61
C TYR A 184 7.57 5.04 18.61
N VAL A 185 6.73 5.79 17.90
CA VAL A 185 6.85 7.24 17.71
C VAL A 185 5.53 7.96 17.91
N ALA A 186 5.56 9.15 18.51
CA ALA A 186 4.44 10.08 18.56
C ALA A 186 4.91 11.52 18.26
N GLN A 187 4.00 12.32 17.72
CA GLN A 187 4.18 13.74 17.44
C GLN A 187 2.92 14.49 17.85
N GLN A 188 3.05 15.62 18.54
CA GLN A 188 1.92 16.49 18.85
C GLN A 188 2.34 17.95 18.99
N VAL A 189 1.43 18.86 18.65
CA VAL A 189 1.56 20.29 18.95
C VAL A 189 0.70 20.60 20.17
N ILE A 190 1.27 21.30 21.15
CA ILE A 190 0.58 21.75 22.38
C ILE A 190 0.73 23.26 22.55
N GLU A 191 -0.33 23.90 23.07
CA GLU A 191 -0.32 25.28 23.57
C GLU A 191 -0.42 25.24 25.11
N VAL A 192 0.67 25.60 25.78
CA VAL A 192 0.79 25.65 27.24
C VAL A 192 0.37 27.03 27.73
N SER A 193 -0.45 27.07 28.78
CA SER A 193 -1.00 28.30 29.39
C SER A 193 -1.32 28.09 30.88
N GLY A 194 -0.53 27.25 31.55
CA GLY A 194 -0.80 26.64 32.83
C GLY A 194 -0.48 25.14 32.85
N ALA A 195 -0.61 24.52 34.03
CA ALA A 195 -0.35 23.09 34.20
C ALA A 195 -1.36 22.23 33.41
N ALA A 196 -0.87 21.18 32.74
CA ALA A 196 -1.64 20.41 31.76
C ALA A 196 -1.30 18.91 31.79
N THR A 197 -2.19 18.10 31.21
CA THR A 197 -1.96 16.68 30.91
C THR A 197 -2.12 16.47 29.41
N LEU A 198 -1.23 15.69 28.79
CA LEU A 198 -1.25 15.39 27.36
C LEU A 198 -1.19 13.89 27.13
N ASP A 199 -2.28 13.30 26.63
CA ASP A 199 -2.34 11.89 26.28
C ASP A 199 -1.77 11.68 24.86
N MET A 200 -0.63 10.99 24.76
CA MET A 200 0.04 10.71 23.48
C MET A 200 -0.01 9.21 23.17
N THR A 201 -0.61 8.83 22.05
CA THR A 201 -0.57 7.44 21.54
C THR A 201 0.61 7.29 20.58
N LEU A 202 1.60 6.48 20.96
CA LEU A 202 2.75 6.14 20.13
C LEU A 202 2.40 4.99 19.18
N LYS A 203 2.77 5.14 17.92
CA LYS A 203 2.54 4.15 16.86
C LYS A 203 3.87 3.60 16.36
N GLN A 204 3.87 2.35 15.94
CA GLN A 204 5.05 1.71 15.36
C GLN A 204 5.30 2.31 13.95
N PRO A 205 6.49 2.81 13.60
CA PRO A 205 6.81 3.33 12.27
C PRO A 205 7.37 2.25 11.32
N MET A 206 7.32 0.99 11.75
CA MET A 206 7.90 -0.16 11.08
C MET A 206 6.83 -1.20 10.77
N GLY A 207 7.08 -2.04 9.78
CA GLY A 207 6.43 -3.33 9.64
C GLY A 207 7.39 -4.45 10.05
N LYS A 208 6.85 -5.57 10.52
CA LYS A 208 7.59 -6.79 10.84
C LYS A 208 7.38 -7.81 9.72
N PHE A 209 8.39 -8.60 9.38
CA PHE A 209 8.20 -9.81 8.59
C PHE A 209 8.90 -11.00 9.24
N GLU A 210 8.47 -12.21 8.88
CA GLU A 210 9.14 -13.45 9.26
C GLU A 210 9.06 -14.50 8.16
N PHE A 211 10.08 -15.35 8.06
CA PHE A 211 10.08 -16.54 7.24
C PHE A 211 9.88 -17.77 8.13
N ILE A 212 8.82 -18.56 7.87
CA ILE A 212 8.53 -19.81 8.59
C ILE A 212 8.66 -20.99 7.65
N THR A 213 9.54 -21.95 7.98
CA THR A 213 9.56 -23.23 7.29
C THR A 213 8.53 -24.20 7.84
N THR A 214 7.97 -25.04 6.97
CA THR A 214 6.91 -26.03 7.26
C THR A 214 7.32 -27.48 6.98
N ASP A 215 8.59 -27.74 6.63
CA ASP A 215 9.07 -29.06 6.17
C ASP A 215 10.19 -29.69 7.01
N ILE A 216 10.33 -29.30 8.28
CA ILE A 216 11.39 -29.78 9.19
C ILE A 216 11.34 -31.29 9.40
N GLU A 217 10.16 -31.83 9.65
CA GLU A 217 9.94 -33.28 9.83
C GLU A 217 10.37 -34.08 8.59
N LYS A 218 10.21 -33.49 7.41
CA LYS A 218 10.60 -34.06 6.12
C LYS A 218 12.09 -33.88 5.82
N PHE A 219 12.72 -32.83 6.35
CA PHE A 219 14.16 -32.56 6.23
C PHE A 219 15.01 -33.42 7.17
N LEU A 220 14.56 -33.58 8.43
CA LEU A 220 15.32 -34.25 9.50
C LEU A 220 14.85 -35.69 9.77
N GLY A 221 13.67 -36.09 9.29
CA GLY A 221 13.11 -37.41 9.51
C GLY A 221 12.90 -37.72 10.99
N GLU A 222 13.28 -38.93 11.42
CA GLU A 222 13.14 -39.38 12.81
C GLU A 222 13.94 -38.53 13.83
N GLN A 223 14.90 -37.71 13.39
CA GLN A 223 15.66 -36.81 14.26
C GLN A 223 14.98 -35.45 14.47
N ALA A 224 13.80 -35.22 13.87
CA ALA A 224 13.20 -33.90 13.76
C ALA A 224 12.99 -33.19 15.09
N ASP A 225 12.61 -33.88 16.17
CA ASP A 225 12.34 -33.27 17.48
C ASP A 225 13.63 -32.95 18.27
N ASP A 226 14.57 -33.91 18.35
CA ASP A 226 15.80 -33.80 19.15
C ASP A 226 16.90 -32.94 18.51
N PHE A 227 16.78 -32.61 17.22
CA PHE A 227 17.81 -31.86 16.49
C PHE A 227 17.91 -30.39 16.94
N ASP A 228 19.13 -29.94 17.23
CA ASP A 228 19.45 -28.54 17.55
C ASP A 228 19.45 -27.67 16.28
N LEU A 229 18.32 -27.02 16.02
CA LEU A 229 18.14 -26.09 14.89
C LEU A 229 19.08 -24.88 14.93
N SER A 230 19.73 -24.58 16.07
CA SER A 230 20.72 -23.50 16.15
C SER A 230 22.02 -23.83 15.41
N THR A 231 22.24 -25.11 15.07
CA THR A 231 23.38 -25.55 14.24
C THR A 231 23.24 -25.12 12.77
N LEU A 232 22.00 -24.92 12.29
CA LEU A 232 21.72 -24.40 10.95
C LEU A 232 21.82 -22.88 10.96
N LYS A 233 22.45 -22.31 9.93
CA LYS A 233 22.66 -20.86 9.80
C LYS A 233 21.80 -20.28 8.70
N VAL A 234 21.05 -19.23 9.04
CA VAL A 234 20.21 -18.49 8.11
C VAL A 234 20.85 -17.13 7.88
N HIS A 235 21.20 -16.86 6.63
CA HIS A 235 21.68 -15.57 6.15
C HIS A 235 20.54 -14.85 5.45
N VAL A 236 20.31 -13.59 5.84
CA VAL A 236 19.34 -12.69 5.21
C VAL A 236 20.12 -11.52 4.64
N ALA A 237 20.00 -11.30 3.33
CA ALA A 237 20.60 -10.16 2.65
C ALA A 237 19.51 -9.36 1.92
N TYR A 238 19.52 -8.04 2.09
CA TYR A 238 18.71 -7.14 1.31
C TYR A 238 19.42 -6.89 -0.04
N SER A 239 18.76 -7.29 -1.13
CA SER A 239 19.31 -7.22 -2.50
C SER A 239 19.19 -5.82 -3.13
N ASP A 240 18.46 -4.92 -2.48
CA ASP A 240 18.23 -3.52 -2.86
C ASP A 240 18.46 -2.59 -1.65
N PHE A 241 18.18 -1.30 -1.78
CA PHE A 241 18.26 -0.33 -0.70
C PHE A 241 17.23 -0.62 0.41
N LEU A 242 17.73 -0.80 1.63
CA LEU A 242 16.92 -0.89 2.85
C LEU A 242 16.83 0.50 3.52
N PRO A 243 15.64 0.96 3.96
CA PRO A 243 15.51 2.13 4.83
C PRO A 243 16.31 1.98 6.13
N THR A 244 17.33 2.81 6.31
CA THR A 244 18.30 2.73 7.42
C THR A 244 18.37 4.00 8.27
N GLU A 245 17.74 5.11 7.85
CA GLU A 245 17.57 6.30 8.69
C GLU A 245 16.09 6.71 8.75
N PHE A 246 15.62 7.14 9.92
CA PHE A 246 14.24 7.60 10.15
C PHE A 246 14.19 8.99 10.79
N ASN A 247 13.27 9.81 10.28
CA ASN A 247 13.02 11.16 10.76
C ASN A 247 11.70 11.20 11.57
N ALA A 248 11.82 11.18 12.89
CA ALA A 248 10.69 11.27 13.82
C ALA A 248 10.12 12.70 13.99
N TYR A 249 10.57 13.69 13.22
CA TYR A 249 9.87 14.98 13.05
C TYR A 249 8.88 14.96 11.87
N THR A 250 9.11 14.13 10.85
CA THR A 250 8.25 14.00 9.65
C THR A 250 7.49 12.67 9.59
N ASN A 251 7.83 11.73 10.49
CA ASN A 251 7.30 10.36 10.57
C ASN A 251 7.56 9.54 9.30
N LYS A 252 8.78 9.60 8.77
CA LYS A 252 9.19 8.93 7.52
C LYS A 252 10.66 8.52 7.56
N PRO A 253 11.07 7.49 6.80
CA PRO A 253 12.47 7.29 6.44
C PRO A 253 13.11 8.55 5.84
N SER A 254 14.37 8.80 6.15
CA SER A 254 15.19 9.90 5.62
C SER A 254 16.33 9.44 4.71
N ASP A 255 16.88 8.24 4.93
CA ASP A 255 17.93 7.65 4.09
C ASP A 255 17.83 6.11 4.04
N ALA A 256 18.49 5.50 3.05
CA ALA A 256 18.49 4.07 2.81
C ALA A 256 19.87 3.56 2.33
N SER A 257 20.22 2.33 2.71
CA SER A 257 21.52 1.72 2.41
C SER A 257 21.39 0.37 1.72
N ALA A 258 22.21 0.12 0.70
CA ALA A 258 22.29 -1.15 0.01
C ALA A 258 23.33 -2.09 0.66
N GLY A 259 23.22 -3.40 0.43
CA GLY A 259 24.17 -4.40 0.93
C GLY A 259 24.02 -4.75 2.42
N ILE A 260 22.91 -4.34 3.04
CA ILE A 260 22.58 -4.72 4.42
C ILE A 260 22.30 -6.23 4.48
N SER A 261 22.89 -6.91 5.46
CA SER A 261 22.64 -8.33 5.72
C SER A 261 22.87 -8.67 7.19
N PHE A 262 22.27 -9.77 7.64
CA PHE A 262 22.49 -10.35 8.97
C PHE A 262 22.51 -11.88 8.93
N ASN A 263 23.09 -12.47 9.97
CA ASN A 263 23.08 -13.91 10.20
C ASN A 263 22.27 -14.19 11.47
N CYS A 264 21.41 -15.21 11.41
CA CYS A 264 20.59 -15.65 12.52
C CYS A 264 20.57 -17.19 12.59
N SER A 265 19.75 -17.75 13.48
CA SER A 265 19.64 -19.20 13.70
C SER A 265 18.18 -19.55 13.97
N MET A 266 17.78 -20.72 13.48
CA MET A 266 16.38 -21.11 13.40
C MET A 266 15.75 -21.33 14.79
N THR A 267 14.54 -20.82 14.99
CA THR A 267 13.78 -20.97 16.25
C THR A 267 12.61 -21.93 16.04
N ARG A 268 12.60 -23.05 16.76
CA ARG A 268 11.56 -24.09 16.67
C ARG A 268 10.19 -23.55 17.07
N LEU A 269 9.16 -23.91 16.31
CA LEU A 269 7.75 -23.60 16.57
C LEU A 269 6.95 -24.91 16.72
N ALA A 270 5.66 -24.81 17.05
CA ALA A 270 4.77 -25.97 17.11
C ALA A 270 4.47 -26.55 15.72
N ASN A 271 3.97 -27.79 15.68
CA ASN A 271 3.42 -28.46 14.49
C ASN A 271 4.39 -28.53 13.29
N GLY A 272 5.62 -28.98 13.52
CA GLY A 272 6.62 -29.20 12.47
C GLY A 272 7.25 -27.94 11.86
N LYS A 273 6.98 -26.75 12.44
CA LYS A 273 7.42 -25.45 11.91
C LYS A 273 8.65 -24.88 12.64
N ALA A 274 9.34 -23.93 12.01
CA ALA A 274 10.32 -23.05 12.67
C ALA A 274 10.41 -21.69 11.98
N ARG A 275 10.68 -20.64 12.76
CA ARG A 275 11.06 -19.33 12.25
C ARG A 275 12.51 -19.41 11.77
N LEU A 276 12.74 -19.15 10.49
CA LEU A 276 14.06 -19.10 9.86
C LEU A 276 14.77 -17.79 10.20
N ALA A 277 14.04 -16.68 10.01
CA ALA A 277 14.44 -15.32 10.32
C ALA A 277 13.20 -14.44 10.51
N SER A 278 13.34 -13.31 11.18
CA SER A 278 12.39 -12.20 11.18
C SER A 278 13.13 -10.86 11.10
N ASP A 279 12.45 -9.78 10.74
CA ASP A 279 13.01 -8.44 10.92
C ASP A 279 11.96 -7.32 10.99
N TYR A 280 12.40 -6.15 11.46
CA TYR A 280 11.65 -4.89 11.47
C TYR A 280 12.24 -3.91 10.46
N VAL A 281 11.39 -3.33 9.61
CA VAL A 281 11.80 -2.37 8.56
C VAL A 281 10.91 -1.12 8.62
N PHE A 282 11.52 0.07 8.57
CA PHE A 282 10.78 1.34 8.50
C PHE A 282 9.95 1.45 7.23
N VAL A 283 8.70 1.92 7.33
CA VAL A 283 7.77 1.97 6.19
C VAL A 283 7.84 3.33 5.49
N THR A 284 8.13 3.33 4.18
CA THR A 284 8.28 4.56 3.36
C THR A 284 6.93 5.17 2.94
N GLY A 285 5.83 4.70 3.51
CA GLY A 285 4.44 5.07 3.18
C GLY A 285 3.45 4.34 4.08
N SER A 286 2.20 4.17 3.63
CA SER A 286 1.25 3.25 4.28
C SER A 286 1.60 1.79 4.05
N GLU A 287 2.20 1.50 2.89
CA GLU A 287 2.65 0.19 2.43
C GLU A 287 4.03 0.38 1.79
N SER A 288 4.89 -0.63 1.88
CA SER A 288 6.24 -0.67 1.32
C SER A 288 6.63 -2.12 1.04
N SER A 289 7.73 -2.36 0.33
CA SER A 289 8.31 -3.69 0.19
C SER A 289 9.83 -3.66 0.22
N VAL A 290 10.46 -4.80 0.49
CA VAL A 290 11.92 -4.98 0.44
C VAL A 290 12.28 -6.21 -0.39
N GLN A 291 13.39 -6.14 -1.14
CA GLN A 291 13.94 -7.29 -1.85
C GLN A 291 14.85 -8.09 -0.91
N VAL A 292 14.64 -9.40 -0.79
CA VAL A 292 15.33 -10.24 0.21
C VAL A 292 15.86 -11.52 -0.42
N VAL A 293 17.14 -11.82 -0.19
CA VAL A 293 17.74 -13.15 -0.41
C VAL A 293 17.82 -13.86 0.95
N LEU A 294 17.13 -14.99 1.04
CA LEU A 294 17.15 -15.89 2.19
C LEU A 294 18.00 -17.12 1.83
N SER A 295 19.10 -17.35 2.54
CA SER A 295 20.00 -18.49 2.32
C SER A 295 20.18 -19.30 3.59
N ILE A 296 20.07 -20.63 3.47
CA ILE A 296 20.13 -21.57 4.60
C ILE A 296 21.36 -22.47 4.41
N TYR A 297 22.18 -22.57 5.46
CA TYR A 297 23.43 -23.33 5.47
C TYR A 297 23.43 -24.40 6.57
N ASN A 298 24.13 -25.51 6.34
CA ASN A 298 24.40 -26.50 7.37
C ASN A 298 25.54 -26.04 8.31
N ASN A 299 25.81 -26.85 9.33
CA ASN A 299 26.86 -26.63 10.32
C ASN A 299 28.30 -26.72 9.75
N GLU A 300 28.48 -27.27 8.55
CA GLU A 300 29.76 -27.33 7.83
C GLU A 300 29.97 -26.12 6.89
N GLY A 301 28.94 -25.28 6.71
CA GLY A 301 28.97 -24.09 5.85
C GLY A 301 28.54 -24.34 4.40
N GLU A 302 28.03 -25.52 4.08
CA GLU A 302 27.43 -25.82 2.77
C GLU A 302 26.04 -25.18 2.65
N LEU A 303 25.73 -24.61 1.48
CA LEU A 303 24.43 -24.04 1.17
C LEU A 303 23.40 -25.16 0.94
N LEU A 304 22.39 -25.24 1.82
CA LEU A 304 21.28 -26.18 1.70
C LEU A 304 20.22 -25.69 0.71
N ASN A 305 19.83 -24.42 0.82
CA ASN A 305 18.83 -23.79 -0.05
C ASN A 305 19.02 -22.27 -0.10
N SER A 306 18.55 -21.62 -1.16
CA SER A 306 18.47 -20.15 -1.26
C SER A 306 17.27 -19.71 -2.09
N LYS A 307 16.56 -18.67 -1.63
CA LYS A 307 15.40 -18.08 -2.32
C LYS A 307 15.51 -16.56 -2.33
N HIS A 308 15.42 -15.98 -3.52
CA HIS A 308 15.18 -14.55 -3.71
C HIS A 308 13.67 -14.26 -3.68
N PHE A 309 13.32 -13.16 -3.02
CA PHE A 309 11.98 -12.58 -2.95
C PHE A 309 12.08 -11.14 -3.48
N ASP A 310 11.57 -10.92 -4.70
CA ASP A 310 11.63 -9.61 -5.37
C ASP A 310 10.69 -8.56 -4.72
N ALA A 311 9.75 -9.00 -3.88
CA ALA A 311 8.97 -8.15 -2.98
C ALA A 311 8.51 -8.92 -1.73
N VAL A 312 9.07 -8.58 -0.56
CA VAL A 312 8.49 -8.90 0.74
C VAL A 312 7.63 -7.71 1.19
N PRO A 313 6.30 -7.85 1.36
CA PRO A 313 5.45 -6.75 1.82
C PRO A 313 5.75 -6.31 3.26
N ILE A 314 5.79 -5.00 3.49
CA ILE A 314 6.02 -4.34 4.78
C ILE A 314 4.91 -3.30 4.98
N GLN A 315 4.01 -3.52 5.93
CA GLN A 315 2.92 -2.61 6.27
C GLN A 315 3.09 -2.06 7.69
N GLN A 316 2.71 -0.80 7.92
CA GLN A 316 2.97 -0.13 9.19
C GLN A 316 2.19 -0.76 10.34
N GLY A 317 2.89 -1.26 11.36
CA GLY A 317 2.28 -1.93 12.51
C GLY A 317 1.69 -3.31 12.19
N GLN A 318 2.08 -3.93 11.06
CA GLN A 318 1.62 -5.27 10.64
C GLN A 318 2.77 -6.29 10.55
N LEU A 319 2.41 -7.57 10.71
CA LEU A 319 3.30 -8.72 10.58
C LEU A 319 3.03 -9.46 9.27
N THR A 320 4.02 -9.51 8.38
CA THR A 320 4.01 -10.34 7.18
C THR A 320 4.68 -11.69 7.46
N THR A 321 3.90 -12.75 7.62
CA THR A 321 4.41 -14.13 7.76
C THR A 321 4.50 -14.78 6.38
N ILE A 322 5.72 -15.07 5.92
CA ILE A 322 6.00 -15.81 4.67
C ILE A 322 6.29 -17.26 5.04
N SER A 323 5.48 -18.21 4.57
CA SER A 323 5.62 -19.62 4.94
C SER A 323 5.69 -20.57 3.75
N GLY A 324 6.45 -21.66 3.91
CA GLY A 324 6.65 -22.66 2.84
C GLY A 324 7.63 -23.78 3.22
N ALA A 325 7.82 -24.72 2.30
CA ALA A 325 8.75 -25.84 2.42
C ALA A 325 10.18 -25.42 2.04
N PHE A 326 10.87 -24.72 2.95
CA PHE A 326 12.15 -24.07 2.65
C PHE A 326 13.38 -24.99 2.76
N LEU A 327 13.28 -26.19 3.34
CA LEU A 327 14.45 -27.05 3.59
C LEU A 327 14.61 -28.20 2.57
N THR A 328 13.53 -28.65 1.91
CA THR A 328 13.53 -29.94 1.18
C THR A 328 13.47 -29.87 -0.35
N HIS A 329 13.27 -28.69 -0.97
CA HIS A 329 13.18 -28.57 -2.43
C HIS A 329 13.91 -27.34 -3.01
N ASN A 330 14.44 -27.54 -4.22
CA ASN A 330 15.32 -26.59 -4.95
C ASN A 330 14.69 -26.06 -6.26
N SER A 331 13.38 -26.26 -6.46
CA SER A 331 12.63 -25.82 -7.63
C SER A 331 11.15 -25.63 -7.26
N ASP A 332 10.62 -24.46 -7.58
CA ASP A 332 9.20 -24.07 -7.60
C ASP A 332 8.42 -24.33 -6.30
N PHE A 333 8.35 -23.29 -5.45
CA PHE A 333 7.75 -23.34 -4.14
C PHE A 333 6.29 -22.91 -4.14
N GLY A 334 5.43 -23.68 -3.47
CA GLY A 334 4.18 -23.15 -2.90
C GLY A 334 4.48 -22.29 -1.66
N ILE A 335 4.84 -21.03 -1.87
CA ILE A 335 4.98 -20.03 -0.80
C ILE A 335 3.61 -19.40 -0.52
N ALA A 336 3.23 -19.29 0.75
CA ALA A 336 2.10 -18.51 1.21
C ALA A 336 2.59 -17.26 1.95
N ILE A 337 2.22 -16.08 1.46
CA ILE A 337 2.46 -14.80 2.14
C ILE A 337 1.17 -14.38 2.84
N ASN A 338 1.22 -14.30 4.17
CA ASN A 338 0.11 -13.87 5.01
C ASN A 338 0.48 -12.54 5.70
N PRO A 339 0.06 -11.38 5.16
CA PRO A 339 0.04 -10.13 5.92
C PRO A 339 -1.11 -10.22 6.93
N ASN A 340 -0.78 -10.45 8.20
CA ASN A 340 -1.78 -10.71 9.25
C ASN A 340 -2.73 -9.53 9.43
N LEU A 341 -4.04 -9.82 9.41
CA LEU A 341 -5.09 -8.91 9.87
C LEU A 341 -6.27 -9.75 10.40
N ASP A 342 -6.08 -10.30 11.60
CA ASP A 342 -7.05 -11.07 12.41
C ASP A 342 -7.97 -12.06 11.65
N GLY A 343 -7.36 -13.10 11.08
CA GLY A 343 -8.05 -14.28 10.56
C GLY A 343 -7.28 -14.99 9.45
N GLU A 344 -7.29 -16.33 9.44
CA GLU A 344 -6.60 -17.12 8.41
C GLU A 344 -7.14 -16.84 7.01
N PHE A 345 -6.31 -16.28 6.13
CA PHE A 345 -6.54 -16.31 4.68
C PHE A 345 -5.22 -16.56 3.93
N ASN A 346 -4.97 -17.83 3.58
CA ASN A 346 -4.08 -18.16 2.47
C ASN A 346 -4.69 -17.60 1.18
N ILE A 347 -4.27 -16.42 0.75
CA ILE A 347 -4.50 -15.99 -0.63
C ILE A 347 -3.49 -16.75 -1.49
N GLN A 348 -3.89 -17.91 -2.02
CA GLN A 348 -3.25 -18.39 -3.24
C GLN A 348 -3.66 -17.47 -4.38
N ILE A 349 -2.82 -16.48 -4.67
CA ILE A 349 -2.64 -16.03 -6.05
C ILE A 349 -1.64 -17.02 -6.65
N PRO A 350 -2.01 -17.84 -7.64
CA PRO A 350 -1.01 -18.50 -8.46
C PRO A 350 -0.23 -17.42 -9.22
N ASP A 351 1.09 -17.31 -9.01
CA ASP A 351 1.95 -16.42 -9.81
C ASP A 351 1.89 -16.74 -11.32
N ASP A 352 1.40 -17.94 -11.66
CA ASP A 352 1.11 -18.44 -13.00
C ASP A 352 -0.24 -17.96 -13.61
N GLU A 353 -1.09 -17.21 -12.89
CA GLU A 353 -2.37 -16.77 -13.48
C GLU A 353 -2.15 -15.75 -14.60
N LEU A 354 -2.47 -16.20 -15.81
CA LEU A 354 -2.28 -15.49 -17.06
C LEU A 354 -3.32 -14.37 -17.25
N LEU A 355 -2.86 -13.12 -17.24
CA LEU A 355 -3.66 -11.97 -17.65
C LEU A 355 -3.57 -11.76 -19.16
N VAL A 356 -4.70 -11.37 -19.75
CA VAL A 356 -4.80 -10.84 -21.12
C VAL A 356 -4.66 -9.33 -21.04
N TYR A 357 -3.54 -8.82 -21.56
CA TYR A 357 -3.28 -7.38 -21.68
C TYR A 357 -3.75 -6.91 -23.06
N THR A 358 -4.62 -5.90 -23.08
CA THR A 358 -5.11 -5.23 -24.29
C THR A 358 -4.51 -3.82 -24.37
N PHE A 359 -4.02 -3.45 -25.54
CA PHE A 359 -3.41 -2.15 -25.84
C PHE A 359 -4.04 -1.49 -27.05
N GLU A 360 -4.24 -0.18 -26.99
CA GLU A 360 -4.64 0.64 -28.13
C GLU A 360 -3.84 1.94 -28.24
N ALA A 361 -3.52 2.32 -29.47
CA ALA A 361 -2.99 3.65 -29.79
C ALA A 361 -4.05 4.49 -30.50
N TRP A 362 -4.33 5.68 -29.98
CA TRP A 362 -5.27 6.66 -30.51
C TRP A 362 -4.56 7.98 -30.85
N THR A 363 -4.94 8.66 -31.93
CA THR A 363 -4.32 9.97 -32.27
C THR A 363 -4.73 11.10 -31.33
N CYS A 364 -3.82 12.05 -31.07
CA CYS A 364 -4.08 13.24 -30.24
C CYS A 364 -4.83 14.39 -30.97
N ASP A 365 -5.40 14.17 -32.15
CA ASP A 365 -6.08 15.22 -32.93
C ASP A 365 -7.54 15.46 -32.49
N ALA A 366 -8.22 16.41 -33.13
CA ALA A 366 -9.59 16.81 -32.75
C ALA A 366 -10.66 15.74 -32.99
N ASN A 367 -10.37 14.67 -33.72
CA ASN A 367 -11.24 13.50 -33.88
C ASN A 367 -10.41 12.22 -33.63
N PRO A 368 -10.07 11.89 -32.36
CA PRO A 368 -9.18 10.78 -32.04
C PRO A 368 -9.62 9.48 -32.71
N ARG A 369 -8.72 8.91 -33.51
CA ARG A 369 -8.93 7.62 -34.19
C ARG A 369 -7.99 6.56 -33.63
N ARG A 370 -8.50 5.36 -33.41
CA ARG A 370 -7.68 4.18 -33.12
C ARG A 370 -6.82 3.83 -34.33
N VAL A 371 -5.51 3.77 -34.16
CA VAL A 371 -4.54 3.39 -35.21
C VAL A 371 -3.88 2.02 -34.93
N MET A 372 -3.97 1.52 -33.70
CA MET A 372 -3.57 0.17 -33.33
C MET A 372 -4.50 -0.37 -32.24
N HIS A 373 -4.79 -1.66 -32.32
CA HIS A 373 -5.32 -2.49 -31.24
C HIS A 373 -4.48 -3.78 -31.24
N LYS A 374 -3.98 -4.21 -30.09
CA LYS A 374 -3.17 -5.44 -29.95
C LYS A 374 -3.36 -6.03 -28.56
N THR A 375 -3.41 -7.36 -28.48
CA THR A 375 -3.36 -8.11 -27.22
C THR A 375 -2.01 -8.79 -27.01
N THR A 376 -1.69 -9.09 -25.76
CA THR A 376 -0.63 -10.01 -25.34
C THR A 376 -1.08 -10.74 -24.08
N THR A 377 -0.27 -11.67 -23.59
CA THR A 377 -0.48 -12.38 -22.33
C THR A 377 0.74 -12.26 -21.42
N GLY A 378 0.54 -12.19 -20.11
CA GLY A 378 1.61 -12.19 -19.10
C GLY A 378 1.06 -12.38 -17.69
N THR A 379 1.85 -12.08 -16.67
CA THR A 379 1.42 -12.17 -15.25
C THR A 379 1.06 -10.78 -14.71
N LEU A 380 0.63 -10.68 -13.45
CA LEU A 380 0.45 -9.39 -12.76
C LEU A 380 1.75 -8.56 -12.75
N SER A 381 2.89 -9.23 -12.58
CA SER A 381 4.22 -8.62 -12.40
C SER A 381 4.89 -8.19 -13.71
N ALA A 382 4.65 -8.92 -14.81
CA ALA A 382 5.28 -8.63 -16.09
C ALA A 382 4.45 -9.09 -17.31
N ALA A 383 4.31 -8.18 -18.28
CA ALA A 383 4.00 -8.49 -19.67
C ALA A 383 4.77 -7.55 -20.61
N ALA A 384 4.89 -7.90 -21.89
CA ALA A 384 5.52 -7.05 -22.90
C ALA A 384 4.69 -6.99 -24.19
N ILE A 385 4.54 -5.79 -24.75
CA ILE A 385 3.90 -5.56 -26.04
C ILE A 385 4.89 -4.88 -26.98
N GLU A 386 5.37 -5.62 -27.98
CA GLU A 386 6.06 -5.05 -29.14
C GLU A 386 5.06 -4.23 -29.97
N ILE A 387 5.40 -2.98 -30.30
CA ILE A 387 4.58 -2.12 -31.15
C ILE A 387 5.42 -1.49 -32.27
N THR A 388 4.76 -1.18 -33.39
CA THR A 388 5.36 -0.52 -34.55
C THR A 388 4.41 0.56 -35.04
N LEU A 389 4.78 1.82 -34.82
CA LEU A 389 3.96 3.00 -35.16
C LEU A 389 4.79 4.04 -35.90
N VAL A 390 4.13 4.85 -36.73
CA VAL A 390 4.72 6.07 -37.29
C VAL A 390 5.05 7.03 -36.14
N PRO A 391 6.19 7.73 -36.13
CA PRO A 391 6.48 8.76 -35.13
C PRO A 391 5.40 9.86 -35.06
N GLY A 392 4.93 10.20 -33.85
CA GLY A 392 3.82 11.15 -33.67
C GLY A 392 3.24 11.13 -32.25
N ASP A 393 2.26 12.00 -31.99
CA ASP A 393 1.60 12.12 -30.67
C ASP A 393 0.36 11.23 -30.56
N TYR A 394 0.37 10.33 -29.57
CA TYR A 394 -0.68 9.35 -29.32
C TYR A 394 -1.15 9.34 -27.86
N TYR A 395 -2.40 8.94 -27.66
CA TYR A 395 -2.85 8.35 -26.40
C TYR A 395 -2.67 6.83 -26.50
N PHE A 396 -1.95 6.26 -25.53
CA PHE A 396 -1.77 4.83 -25.36
C PHE A 396 -2.69 4.38 -24.23
N LEU A 397 -3.70 3.58 -24.57
CA LEU A 397 -4.68 3.00 -23.64
C LEU A 397 -4.29 1.56 -23.34
N PHE A 398 -4.41 1.15 -22.09
CA PHE A 398 -4.13 -0.21 -21.64
C PHE A 398 -5.26 -0.73 -20.76
N TRP A 399 -5.57 -2.01 -20.91
CA TRP A 399 -6.44 -2.78 -20.03
C TRP A 399 -5.79 -4.15 -19.77
N ALA A 400 -6.01 -4.73 -18.60
CA ALA A 400 -5.61 -6.10 -18.28
C ALA A 400 -6.63 -6.77 -17.36
N ASP A 401 -7.04 -8.00 -17.69
CA ASP A 401 -7.89 -8.85 -16.86
C ASP A 401 -7.48 -10.33 -17.04
N TYR A 402 -8.12 -11.24 -16.30
CA TYR A 402 -7.79 -12.67 -16.31
C TYR A 402 -8.25 -13.46 -17.56
N GLY A 403 -8.73 -12.80 -18.61
CA GLY A 403 -9.08 -13.40 -19.89
C GLY A 403 -10.30 -14.34 -19.89
N LYS A 404 -11.03 -14.45 -18.77
CA LYS A 404 -12.14 -15.40 -18.60
C LYS A 404 -13.44 -14.98 -19.31
N GLY A 405 -13.47 -13.79 -19.93
CA GLY A 405 -14.64 -13.25 -20.64
C GLY A 405 -15.52 -12.29 -19.84
N GLU A 406 -15.10 -11.90 -18.63
CA GLU A 406 -15.86 -10.99 -17.75
C GLU A 406 -16.02 -9.57 -18.31
N TYR A 407 -15.12 -9.17 -19.20
CA TYR A 407 -15.14 -7.87 -19.87
C TYR A 407 -15.04 -8.03 -21.39
N THR A 408 -15.64 -7.11 -22.14
CA THR A 408 -15.39 -6.95 -23.58
C THR A 408 -14.49 -5.75 -23.80
N THR A 409 -13.30 -6.01 -24.37
CA THR A 409 -12.20 -5.04 -24.56
C THR A 409 -11.96 -4.65 -26.02
N GLU A 410 -12.87 -5.02 -26.93
CA GLU A 410 -12.84 -4.74 -28.39
C GLU A 410 -12.76 -3.25 -28.76
N ASP A 411 -13.03 -2.36 -27.80
CA ASP A 411 -12.77 -0.91 -27.84
C ASP A 411 -12.47 -0.47 -26.40
N LEU A 412 -11.25 -0.02 -26.10
CA LEU A 412 -10.88 0.39 -24.74
C LEU A 412 -11.55 1.70 -24.30
N ARG A 413 -12.30 2.35 -25.20
CA ARG A 413 -13.17 3.48 -24.86
C ARG A 413 -14.59 3.07 -24.50
N GLN A 414 -14.92 1.79 -24.57
CA GLN A 414 -16.24 1.21 -24.29
C GLN A 414 -16.13 -0.14 -23.56
N VAL A 415 -15.14 -0.32 -22.67
CA VAL A 415 -14.94 -1.59 -21.95
C VAL A 415 -16.21 -1.92 -21.16
N LEU A 416 -16.84 -3.04 -21.50
CA LEU A 416 -18.16 -3.44 -21.00
C LEU A 416 -18.02 -4.61 -20.02
N ASP A 417 -18.63 -4.51 -18.84
CA ASP A 417 -18.84 -5.66 -17.95
C ASP A 417 -19.92 -6.57 -18.55
N ASN A 418 -19.53 -7.81 -18.85
CA ASN A 418 -20.37 -8.75 -19.60
C ASN A 418 -21.58 -9.29 -18.83
N ARG A 419 -21.69 -9.03 -17.51
CA ARG A 419 -22.94 -9.21 -16.75
C ARG A 419 -24.10 -8.38 -17.32
N HIS A 420 -23.80 -7.36 -18.12
CA HIS A 420 -24.77 -6.44 -18.72
C HIS A 420 -24.86 -6.55 -20.24
N ASN A 421 -24.12 -7.47 -20.86
CA ASN A 421 -24.16 -7.69 -22.31
C ASN A 421 -25.44 -8.44 -22.70
N SER A 422 -26.44 -7.72 -23.22
CA SER A 422 -27.77 -8.28 -23.55
C SER A 422 -27.79 -9.38 -24.62
N ASN A 423 -26.65 -9.66 -25.28
CA ASN A 423 -26.50 -10.81 -26.19
C ASN A 423 -26.10 -12.09 -25.46
N ILE A 424 -25.56 -11.98 -24.24
CA ILE A 424 -25.41 -13.06 -23.28
C ILE A 424 -26.69 -13.05 -22.44
N GLY A 425 -27.45 -14.15 -22.48
CA GLY A 425 -28.84 -14.15 -22.01
C GLY A 425 -28.97 -13.74 -20.54
N GLN A 426 -29.77 -12.70 -20.26
CA GLN A 426 -30.07 -12.24 -18.90
C GLN A 426 -30.91 -13.27 -18.14
N GLY A 427 -30.24 -14.24 -17.53
CA GLY A 427 -30.80 -15.19 -16.58
C GLY A 427 -29.79 -15.41 -15.45
N ASN A 428 -30.27 -15.33 -14.20
CA ASN A 428 -29.54 -15.39 -12.93
C ASN A 428 -28.10 -15.91 -13.04
N SER A 429 -27.14 -15.01 -13.28
CA SER A 429 -25.73 -15.35 -13.33
C SER A 429 -25.22 -15.67 -11.92
N SER A 430 -25.04 -16.95 -11.64
CA SER A 430 -24.33 -17.41 -10.45
C SER A 430 -22.91 -16.81 -10.45
N MET A 431 -22.56 -16.08 -9.38
CA MET A 431 -21.16 -15.65 -9.20
C MET A 431 -20.24 -16.87 -9.00
N PRO A 432 -18.98 -16.80 -9.45
CA PRO A 432 -17.97 -17.82 -9.12
C PRO A 432 -17.76 -17.92 -7.61
N VAL A 433 -17.17 -19.04 -7.16
CA VAL A 433 -17.09 -19.42 -5.74
C VAL A 433 -15.91 -18.72 -5.04
N PHE A 434 -15.95 -17.38 -5.03
CA PHE A 434 -14.93 -16.48 -4.48
C PHE A 434 -13.57 -16.54 -5.21
N GLU A 435 -13.57 -16.31 -6.52
CA GLU A 435 -12.34 -16.20 -7.33
C GLU A 435 -12.09 -14.75 -7.77
N SER A 436 -10.82 -14.32 -7.77
CA SER A 436 -10.38 -12.97 -8.17
C SER A 436 -10.48 -12.68 -9.68
N VAL A 437 -11.06 -13.58 -10.48
CA VAL A 437 -11.16 -13.51 -11.95
C VAL A 437 -11.84 -12.26 -12.51
N ARG A 438 -12.58 -11.52 -11.67
CA ARG A 438 -13.20 -10.23 -12.00
C ARG A 438 -12.32 -9.01 -11.75
N ASP A 439 -11.13 -9.16 -11.18
CA ASP A 439 -10.20 -8.04 -11.02
C ASP A 439 -9.66 -7.61 -12.39
N ALA A 440 -9.45 -6.31 -12.57
CA ALA A 440 -8.95 -5.75 -13.81
C ALA A 440 -8.26 -4.41 -13.59
N PHE A 441 -7.36 -4.07 -14.51
CA PHE A 441 -6.44 -2.94 -14.39
C PHE A 441 -6.45 -2.13 -15.69
N ALA A 442 -6.25 -0.81 -15.59
CA ALA A 442 -6.20 0.09 -16.73
C ALA A 442 -5.09 1.14 -16.58
N ALA A 443 -4.65 1.70 -17.70
CA ALA A 443 -3.80 2.89 -17.74
C ALA A 443 -4.07 3.71 -19.02
N VAL A 444 -3.78 5.00 -18.96
CA VAL A 444 -3.70 5.88 -20.13
C VAL A 444 -2.43 6.73 -20.04
N GLU A 445 -1.64 6.72 -21.11
CA GLU A 445 -0.42 7.51 -21.26
C GLU A 445 -0.52 8.40 -22.50
N ARG A 446 0.10 9.59 -22.45
CA ARG A 446 0.20 10.47 -23.62
C ARG A 446 1.65 10.53 -24.10
N VAL A 447 1.91 9.97 -25.28
CA VAL A 447 3.25 9.61 -25.75
C VAL A 447 3.56 10.27 -27.09
N THR A 448 4.65 11.01 -27.17
CA THR A 448 5.28 11.40 -28.45
C THR A 448 6.16 10.24 -28.92
N TRP A 449 5.59 9.34 -29.71
CA TRP A 449 6.26 8.11 -30.16
C TRP A 449 7.43 8.41 -31.11
N LYS A 450 8.58 7.76 -30.85
CA LYS A 450 9.79 7.82 -31.68
C LYS A 450 10.49 6.45 -31.81
N GLY A 451 9.83 5.37 -31.39
CA GLY A 451 10.45 4.06 -31.19
C GLY A 451 11.18 3.96 -29.84
N GLY A 452 11.66 2.76 -29.51
CA GLY A 452 12.37 2.47 -28.26
C GLY A 452 11.51 1.81 -27.18
N GLU A 453 11.92 1.93 -25.92
CA GLU A 453 11.30 1.24 -24.78
C GLU A 453 10.44 2.17 -23.93
N SER A 454 9.40 1.62 -23.32
CA SER A 454 8.51 2.33 -22.39
C SER A 454 8.01 1.39 -21.29
N ALA A 455 7.69 1.91 -20.11
CA ALA A 455 7.20 1.12 -18.98
C ALA A 455 5.93 1.76 -18.40
N VAL A 456 4.84 0.99 -18.29
CA VAL A 456 3.53 1.48 -17.83
C VAL A 456 3.04 0.65 -16.65
N THR A 457 2.46 1.33 -15.65
CA THR A 457 1.90 0.71 -14.44
C THR A 457 0.38 0.85 -14.43
N LEU A 458 -0.34 -0.25 -14.62
CA LEU A 458 -1.80 -0.28 -14.65
C LEU A 458 -2.38 -0.30 -13.22
N ARG A 459 -3.51 0.37 -12.99
CA ARG A 459 -4.24 0.43 -11.72
C ARG A 459 -5.69 0.06 -11.91
N ARG A 460 -6.38 -0.39 -10.86
CA ARG A 460 -7.77 -0.84 -10.97
C ARG A 460 -8.72 0.34 -11.25
N PRO A 461 -9.56 0.30 -12.31
CA PRO A 461 -10.61 1.28 -12.54
C PRO A 461 -11.86 1.00 -11.67
N MET A 462 -11.86 -0.11 -10.95
CA MET A 462 -12.96 -0.60 -10.11
C MET A 462 -12.64 -0.47 -8.62
N ALA A 463 -13.69 -0.47 -7.81
CA ALA A 463 -13.62 -0.75 -6.38
C ALA A 463 -13.80 -2.25 -6.12
N LYS A 464 -13.02 -2.82 -5.20
CA LYS A 464 -13.27 -4.17 -4.67
C LYS A 464 -14.24 -4.08 -3.50
N LEU A 465 -15.37 -4.79 -3.56
CA LEU A 465 -16.33 -4.90 -2.48
C LEU A 465 -16.17 -6.24 -1.77
N ASN A 466 -15.99 -6.23 -0.45
CA ASN A 466 -16.15 -7.40 0.40
C ASN A 466 -17.36 -7.22 1.32
N ILE A 467 -18.21 -8.25 1.39
CA ILE A 467 -19.42 -8.28 2.21
C ILE A 467 -19.22 -9.34 3.29
N LYS A 468 -19.41 -8.97 4.57
CA LYS A 468 -19.21 -9.85 5.73
C LYS A 468 -20.42 -9.85 6.66
N ASN A 469 -20.63 -10.98 7.34
CA ASN A 469 -21.41 -11.05 8.56
C ASN A 469 -20.61 -10.41 9.71
N THR A 470 -21.27 -9.98 10.80
CA THR A 470 -20.56 -9.47 11.99
C THR A 470 -19.74 -10.52 12.71
N GLU A 471 -20.13 -11.79 12.59
CA GLU A 471 -19.50 -12.95 13.23
C GLU A 471 -19.38 -14.10 12.20
N PRO A 472 -18.56 -15.13 12.42
CA PRO A 472 -18.57 -16.33 11.59
C PRO A 472 -19.94 -17.02 11.59
N PHE A 473 -20.43 -17.45 10.42
CA PHE A 473 -21.70 -18.16 10.30
C PHE A 473 -21.65 -19.50 11.06
N THR A 474 -22.61 -19.72 11.95
CA THR A 474 -22.80 -20.99 12.69
C THR A 474 -23.23 -22.14 11.78
N THR A 475 -23.80 -21.83 10.62
CA THR A 475 -24.39 -22.80 9.66
C THR A 475 -24.04 -22.45 8.21
N ALA A 476 -23.73 -23.47 7.43
CA ALA A 476 -23.47 -23.36 6.01
C ALA A 476 -24.77 -23.26 5.18
N ASP A 477 -24.63 -23.19 3.86
CA ASP A 477 -25.68 -23.38 2.85
C ASP A 477 -26.82 -22.34 2.86
N LYS A 478 -26.64 -21.19 3.54
CA LYS A 478 -27.58 -20.07 3.41
C LYS A 478 -27.37 -19.41 2.06
N ALA A 479 -28.39 -19.47 1.20
CA ALA A 479 -28.36 -18.82 -0.10
C ALA A 479 -28.15 -17.30 0.04
N VAL A 480 -27.22 -16.74 -0.73
CA VAL A 480 -26.90 -15.31 -0.74
C VAL A 480 -27.39 -14.66 -2.03
N SER A 481 -28.08 -13.54 -1.90
CA SER A 481 -28.49 -12.68 -3.01
C SER A 481 -28.07 -11.25 -2.73
N VAL A 482 -27.42 -10.61 -3.71
CA VAL A 482 -26.96 -9.23 -3.61
C VAL A 482 -27.55 -8.42 -4.74
N THR A 483 -28.14 -7.29 -4.41
CA THR A 483 -28.77 -6.35 -5.35
C THR A 483 -28.02 -5.03 -5.29
N TYR A 484 -27.56 -4.58 -6.45
CA TYR A 484 -26.95 -3.26 -6.64
C TYR A 484 -27.94 -2.32 -7.31
N ARG A 485 -27.93 -1.06 -6.88
CA ARG A 485 -28.61 0.06 -7.56
C ARG A 485 -27.59 1.06 -8.03
N ASN A 486 -27.83 1.69 -9.18
CA ASN A 486 -26.99 2.74 -9.74
C ASN A 486 -25.52 2.34 -9.94
N VAL A 487 -25.26 1.11 -10.41
CA VAL A 487 -23.91 0.69 -10.83
C VAL A 487 -23.71 0.94 -12.33
N PRO A 488 -22.61 1.61 -12.75
CA PRO A 488 -22.20 1.73 -14.14
C PRO A 488 -21.77 0.39 -14.75
N THR A 489 -21.88 0.28 -16.07
CA THR A 489 -21.64 -0.99 -16.80
C THR A 489 -20.52 -0.91 -17.83
N ARG A 490 -20.04 0.31 -18.14
CA ARG A 490 -18.89 0.55 -19.02
C ARG A 490 -17.89 1.54 -18.45
N TYR A 491 -16.66 1.48 -18.95
CA TYR A 491 -15.54 2.38 -18.65
C TYR A 491 -14.83 2.83 -19.94
N ASP A 492 -14.49 4.12 -20.04
CA ASP A 492 -13.66 4.68 -21.11
C ASP A 492 -12.25 4.93 -20.58
N VAL A 493 -11.28 4.08 -20.98
CA VAL A 493 -9.90 4.14 -20.48
C VAL A 493 -9.21 5.47 -20.81
N LEU A 494 -9.62 6.19 -21.87
CA LEU A 494 -9.04 7.50 -22.21
C LEU A 494 -9.43 8.61 -21.21
N THR A 495 -10.65 8.54 -20.67
CA THR A 495 -11.23 9.62 -19.85
C THR A 495 -11.34 9.27 -18.37
N GLY A 496 -11.26 7.98 -18.01
CA GLY A 496 -11.50 7.49 -16.66
C GLY A 496 -12.97 7.55 -16.23
N LEU A 497 -13.89 7.83 -17.17
CA LEU A 497 -15.31 7.99 -16.91
C LEU A 497 -16.06 6.68 -17.13
N THR A 498 -17.15 6.52 -16.39
CA THR A 498 -18.04 5.37 -16.45
C THR A 498 -19.37 5.69 -17.13
N SER A 499 -20.12 4.66 -17.54
CA SER A 499 -21.43 4.83 -18.17
C SER A 499 -22.47 5.45 -17.24
N GLU A 500 -23.60 5.89 -17.81
CA GLU A 500 -24.83 6.05 -17.03
C GLU A 500 -25.13 4.78 -16.21
N PRO A 501 -25.62 4.89 -14.97
CA PRO A 501 -25.83 3.73 -14.11
C PRO A 501 -27.10 2.95 -14.45
N VAL A 502 -27.12 1.64 -14.19
CA VAL A 502 -28.36 0.83 -14.29
C VAL A 502 -29.14 0.86 -12.97
N GLN A 503 -30.47 0.94 -13.08
CA GLN A 503 -31.37 1.25 -11.98
C GLN A 503 -31.33 0.25 -10.81
N GLU A 504 -31.53 -1.05 -11.08
CA GLU A 504 -31.44 -2.12 -10.07
C GLU A 504 -31.09 -3.46 -10.75
N ILE A 505 -30.15 -4.21 -10.18
CA ILE A 505 -29.67 -5.52 -10.69
C ILE A 505 -29.38 -6.45 -9.52
N THR A 506 -29.86 -7.70 -9.60
CA THR A 506 -29.71 -8.72 -8.55
C THR A 506 -28.89 -9.91 -9.04
N TYR A 507 -27.94 -10.36 -8.23
CA TYR A 507 -27.09 -11.51 -8.47
C TYR A 507 -27.22 -12.56 -7.36
N SER A 508 -27.01 -13.83 -7.72
CA SER A 508 -26.87 -14.93 -6.77
C SER A 508 -25.39 -15.16 -6.47
N PHE A 509 -25.04 -15.04 -5.19
CA PHE A 509 -23.70 -15.28 -4.68
C PHE A 509 -23.57 -16.71 -4.14
N PRO A 510 -22.35 -17.23 -3.92
CA PRO A 510 -22.16 -18.51 -3.27
C PRO A 510 -22.85 -18.57 -1.90
N ALA A 511 -23.29 -19.76 -1.49
CA ALA A 511 -23.91 -19.94 -0.19
C ALA A 511 -22.90 -19.78 0.96
N THR A 512 -23.36 -19.46 2.17
CA THR A 512 -22.48 -19.26 3.33
C THR A 512 -21.72 -20.53 3.71
N ALA A 513 -20.50 -20.37 4.21
CA ALA A 513 -19.71 -21.46 4.79
C ALA A 513 -19.73 -21.37 6.33
N ALA A 514 -19.95 -22.49 7.01
CA ALA A 514 -19.86 -22.55 8.46
C ALA A 514 -18.44 -22.22 8.93
N GLY A 515 -18.30 -21.42 9.99
CA GLY A 515 -17.01 -20.93 10.48
C GLY A 515 -16.40 -19.77 9.67
N SER A 516 -17.05 -19.30 8.60
CA SER A 516 -16.62 -18.12 7.84
C SER A 516 -17.56 -16.94 8.09
N ALA A 517 -17.02 -15.73 8.17
CA ALA A 517 -17.80 -14.49 8.18
C ALA A 517 -18.09 -13.95 6.76
N MET A 518 -17.59 -14.60 5.70
CA MET A 518 -17.74 -14.11 4.32
C MET A 518 -19.18 -14.28 3.80
N VAL A 519 -19.70 -13.23 3.15
CA VAL A 519 -20.99 -13.22 2.42
C VAL A 519 -20.77 -13.05 0.92
N GLY A 520 -19.79 -12.24 0.51
CA GLY A 520 -19.59 -11.93 -0.91
C GLY A 520 -18.29 -11.17 -1.21
N GLU A 521 -17.80 -11.36 -2.43
CA GLU A 521 -16.77 -10.53 -3.04
C GLU A 521 -17.20 -10.15 -4.46
N ASP A 522 -17.02 -8.88 -4.85
CA ASP A 522 -17.31 -8.40 -6.20
C ASP A 522 -16.39 -7.22 -6.58
N PHE A 523 -16.31 -6.93 -7.87
CA PHE A 523 -15.63 -5.76 -8.43
C PHE A 523 -16.65 -4.90 -9.19
N LEU A 524 -16.66 -3.60 -8.88
CA LEU A 524 -17.67 -2.66 -9.35
C LEU A 524 -17.01 -1.43 -9.98
N PHE A 525 -17.48 -1.02 -11.17
CA PHE A 525 -17.15 0.28 -11.73
C PHE A 525 -17.68 1.40 -10.84
N VAL A 526 -16.87 2.43 -10.63
CA VAL A 526 -17.20 3.55 -9.74
C VAL A 526 -17.94 4.64 -10.52
N PRO A 527 -19.09 5.15 -10.03
CA PRO A 527 -19.77 6.27 -10.68
C PRO A 527 -18.91 7.54 -10.73
N THR A 528 -19.19 8.42 -11.69
CA THR A 528 -18.65 9.78 -11.71
C THR A 528 -19.21 10.60 -10.53
N GLN A 529 -18.51 11.67 -10.11
CA GLN A 529 -18.83 12.38 -8.85
C GLN A 529 -20.24 13.01 -8.80
N ASP A 530 -20.83 13.32 -9.96
CA ASP A 530 -22.18 13.91 -10.07
C ASP A 530 -23.30 12.85 -10.24
N ALA A 531 -22.96 11.55 -10.28
CA ALA A 531 -23.92 10.48 -10.49
C ALA A 531 -24.74 10.14 -9.23
N THR A 532 -25.86 9.43 -9.41
CA THR A 532 -26.63 8.93 -8.26
C THR A 532 -25.83 7.85 -7.52
N PRO A 533 -25.67 7.92 -6.17
CA PRO A 533 -24.85 6.96 -5.44
C PRO A 533 -25.29 5.51 -5.59
N VAL A 534 -24.33 4.58 -5.50
CA VAL A 534 -24.60 3.14 -5.51
C VAL A 534 -25.41 2.76 -4.28
N GLY A 535 -26.50 2.03 -4.48
CA GLY A 535 -27.26 1.38 -3.41
C GLY A 535 -26.94 -0.11 -3.33
N LEU A 536 -27.04 -0.69 -2.14
CA LEU A 536 -26.72 -2.09 -1.88
C LEU A 536 -27.80 -2.75 -1.01
N VAL A 537 -28.40 -3.84 -1.47
CA VAL A 537 -29.30 -4.70 -0.68
C VAL A 537 -28.73 -6.11 -0.67
N ILE A 538 -28.64 -6.74 0.51
CA ILE A 538 -28.06 -8.07 0.70
C ILE A 538 -29.09 -8.93 1.42
N THR A 539 -29.34 -10.13 0.92
CA THR A 539 -30.20 -11.13 1.58
C THR A 539 -29.44 -12.44 1.76
N VAL A 540 -29.39 -12.94 3.01
CA VAL A 540 -28.73 -14.21 3.37
C VAL A 540 -29.74 -15.13 4.03
N GLY A 541 -30.08 -16.24 3.37
CA GLY A 541 -31.02 -17.28 3.86
C GLY A 541 -32.48 -16.85 4.08
N GLY A 542 -32.77 -15.54 4.09
CA GLY A 542 -34.05 -14.95 4.46
C GLY A 542 -33.92 -13.62 5.24
N VAL A 543 -32.72 -13.28 5.72
CA VAL A 543 -32.45 -12.02 6.42
C VAL A 543 -31.91 -10.98 5.43
N THR A 544 -32.67 -9.89 5.23
CA THR A 544 -32.30 -8.78 4.34
C THR A 544 -31.69 -7.60 5.11
N ARG A 545 -30.72 -6.93 4.49
CA ARG A 545 -30.07 -5.68 4.93
C ARG A 545 -29.95 -4.73 3.74
N GLU A 546 -30.05 -3.43 3.98
CA GLU A 546 -29.98 -2.39 2.94
C GLU A 546 -29.07 -1.24 3.38
N LEU A 547 -28.27 -0.75 2.44
CA LEU A 547 -27.40 0.42 2.55
C LEU A 547 -27.69 1.32 1.33
N GLY A 548 -28.37 2.45 1.58
CA GLY A 548 -28.81 3.36 0.51
C GLY A 548 -27.68 4.15 -0.17
N VAL A 549 -26.49 4.18 0.42
CA VAL A 549 -25.27 4.81 -0.14
C VAL A 549 -24.06 3.92 0.19
N LEU A 550 -23.52 3.25 -0.81
CA LEU A 550 -22.29 2.47 -0.74
C LEU A 550 -21.11 3.33 -1.22
N PRO A 551 -20.16 3.70 -0.35
CA PRO A 551 -18.96 4.43 -0.75
C PRO A 551 -18.02 3.50 -1.54
N LEU A 552 -17.78 3.83 -2.81
CA LEU A 552 -16.84 3.13 -3.69
C LEU A 552 -15.76 4.10 -4.18
N GLN A 553 -14.53 3.60 -4.38
CA GLN A 553 -13.42 4.35 -4.95
C GLN A 553 -12.51 3.41 -5.75
N SER A 554 -12.01 3.86 -6.91
CA SER A 554 -11.23 3.04 -7.83
C SER A 554 -9.84 2.73 -7.26
N ASN A 555 -9.43 1.46 -7.33
CA ASN A 555 -8.25 0.90 -6.65
C ASN A 555 -8.32 0.94 -5.10
N TYR A 556 -9.53 0.91 -4.53
CA TYR A 556 -9.74 0.75 -3.09
C TYR A 556 -10.58 -0.50 -2.76
N ARG A 557 -10.43 -0.98 -1.52
CA ARG A 557 -11.31 -2.00 -0.92
C ARG A 557 -12.38 -1.32 -0.08
N THR A 558 -13.64 -1.66 -0.32
CA THR A 558 -14.78 -1.31 0.55
C THR A 558 -15.24 -2.57 1.27
N VAL A 559 -15.27 -2.55 2.61
CA VAL A 559 -15.78 -3.65 3.43
C VAL A 559 -17.15 -3.26 4.00
N VAL A 560 -18.17 -4.08 3.76
CA VAL A 560 -19.52 -3.92 4.30
C VAL A 560 -19.82 -5.05 5.28
N THR A 561 -19.94 -4.71 6.57
CA THR A 561 -20.24 -5.67 7.63
C THR A 561 -21.65 -5.43 8.17
N ALA A 562 -22.48 -6.48 8.23
CA ALA A 562 -23.83 -6.43 8.81
C ALA A 562 -24.20 -7.77 9.47
N ARG A 563 -25.14 -7.78 10.42
CA ARG A 563 -25.55 -9.03 11.11
C ARG A 563 -26.67 -9.74 10.35
N PHE A 564 -26.43 -10.98 9.92
CA PHE A 564 -27.35 -11.83 9.14
C PHE A 564 -27.88 -13.05 9.91
N GLU A 565 -27.40 -13.32 11.12
CA GLU A 565 -27.97 -14.31 12.04
C GLU A 565 -27.97 -13.83 13.49
N ASP A 566 -28.85 -14.41 14.31
CA ASP A 566 -29.03 -14.12 15.74
C ASP A 566 -28.10 -14.99 16.62
#